data_AF-A0A969SVN9-F1
#
_entry.id   AF-A0A969SVN9-F1
#
_cell.length_a   1.000
_cell.length_b   1.000
_cell.length_c   1.000
_cell.angle_alpha   90.00
_cell.angle_beta   90.00
_cell.angle_gamma   90.00
#
_symmetry.space_group_name_H-M   'P 1'
#
loop_
_entity.id
_entity.type
_entity.pdbx_description
1 polymer ?
#
loop_
_entity_poly.entity_id
_entity_poly.type
_entity_poly.pdbx_seq_one_letter_code
_entity_poly.pdbx_strand_id
1 'polypeptide(L)' 'MTRINANISPKLLHYKHLLAESREIKRIPNAVKNGRVKLIDIPKKFTLGKGLTTAA' A
#
# COMPACT_ATOMS: atom_id res chain seq x y z
N MET A 1 -3.75 -9.10 1.45
CA MET A 1 -2.52 -8.71 0.74
C MET A 1 -2.76 -7.35 0.11
N THR A 2 -1.86 -6.39 0.32
CA THR A 2 -1.95 -5.01 -0.20
C THR A 2 -0.62 -4.72 -0.89
N ARG A 3 -0.66 -4.36 -2.18
CA ARG A 3 0.49 -4.05 -3.01
C ARG A 3 0.26 -2.71 -3.70
N ILE A 4 1.14 -1.76 -3.41
CA ILE A 4 1.13 -0.44 -4.03
C ILE A 4 2.40 -0.31 -4.86
N ASN A 5 2.24 0.10 -6.12
CA ASN A 5 3.33 0.44 -7.01
C ASN A 5 3.81 1.85 -6.65
N ALA A 6 5.06 1.96 -6.23
CA ALA A 6 5.73 3.25 -6.17
C ALA A 6 6.62 3.41 -7.42
N ASN A 7 6.80 4.66 -7.87
CA ASN A 7 7.75 5.02 -8.93
C ASN A 7 7.42 4.52 -10.35
N ILE A 8 6.19 4.07 -10.60
CA ILE A 8 5.68 3.75 -11.94
C ILE A 8 4.41 4.55 -12.17
N SER A 9 4.31 5.23 -13.31
CA SER A 9 3.08 5.95 -13.67
C SER A 9 1.91 4.98 -13.81
N PRO A 10 0.73 5.26 -13.22
CA PRO A 10 -0.44 4.38 -13.36
C PRO A 10 -0.84 4.10 -14.80
N LYS A 11 -0.52 5.01 -15.73
CA LYS A 11 -0.77 4.86 -17.17
C LYS A 11 0.07 3.75 -17.82
N LEU A 12 1.19 3.39 -17.21
CA LEU A 12 2.10 2.33 -17.67
C LEU A 12 1.78 0.97 -17.02
N LEU A 13 0.83 0.94 -16.09
CA LEU A 13 0.41 -0.31 -15.46
C LEU A 13 -0.52 -1.07 -16.37
N HIS A 14 -0.29 -2.39 -16.45
CA HIS A 14 -1.26 -3.30 -17.05
C HIS A 14 -2.61 -3.14 -16.35
N TYR A 15 -3.70 -3.16 -17.12
CA TYR A 15 -5.08 -3.07 -16.63
C TYR A 15 -5.39 -3.88 -15.35
N LYS A 16 -4.94 -5.14 -15.26
CA LYS A 16 -5.14 -5.98 -14.07
C LYS A 16 -4.44 -5.41 -12.82
N HIS A 17 -3.23 -4.84 -12.99
CA HIS A 17 -2.52 -4.18 -11.89
C HIS A 17 -3.22 -2.90 -11.47
N LEU A 18 -3.71 -2.10 -12.42
CA LEU A 18 -4.45 -0.87 -12.14
C LEU A 18 -5.74 -1.15 -11.33
N LEU A 19 -6.50 -2.17 -11.73
CA LEU A 19 -7.70 -2.59 -11.00
C LEU A 19 -7.41 -3.16 -9.61
N ALA A 20 -6.30 -3.89 -9.45
CA ALA A 20 -5.89 -4.39 -8.14
C ALA A 20 -5.49 -3.22 -7.22
N GLU A 21 -4.63 -2.34 -7.71
CA GLU A 21 -4.10 -1.21 -6.94
C GLU A 21 -5.20 -0.21 -6.54
N SER A 22 -6.14 0.10 -7.43
CA SER A 22 -7.27 0.99 -7.14
C SER A 22 -8.15 0.49 -5.98
N ARG A 23 -8.29 -0.83 -5.82
CA ARG A 23 -9.01 -1.45 -4.69
C ARG A 23 -8.15 -1.49 -3.42
N GLU A 24 -6.85 -1.71 -3.57
CA GLU A 24 -5.92 -1.92 -2.45
C GLU A 24 -5.48 -0.61 -1.78
N ILE A 25 -5.31 0.47 -2.55
CA ILE A 25 -4.85 1.77 -2.04
C ILE A 25 -5.76 2.35 -0.96
N LYS A 26 -7.07 2.08 -1.06
CA LYS A 26 -8.08 2.52 -0.08
C LYS A 26 -8.01 1.74 1.24
N ARG A 27 -7.37 0.56 1.27
CA ARG A 27 -7.31 -0.28 2.47
C ARG A 27 -6.39 0.30 3.53
N ILE A 28 -5.31 0.99 3.14
CA ILE A 28 -4.35 1.60 4.07
C ILE A 28 -5.01 2.70 4.93
N PRO A 29 -5.62 3.76 4.35
CA PRO A 29 -6.27 4.79 5.16
C PRO A 29 -7.43 4.23 5.98
N ASN A 30 -8.16 3.23 5.48
CA ASN A 30 -9.21 2.55 6.26
C ASN A 30 -8.66 1.78 7.46
N ALA A 31 -7.52 1.11 7.31
CA ALA A 31 -6.86 0.39 8.41
C ALA A 31 -6.33 1.35 9.47
N VAL A 32 -5.79 2.51 9.06
CA VAL A 32 -5.37 3.59 9.95
C VAL A 32 -6.57 4.18 10.69
N LYS A 33 -7.66 4.51 9.98
CA LYS A 33 -8.90 5.04 10.58
C LYS A 33 -9.50 4.08 11.61
N ASN A 34 -9.45 2.78 11.34
CA ASN A 34 -9.97 1.75 12.24
C ASN A 34 -9.00 1.35 13.36
N GLY A 35 -7.84 2.02 13.48
CA GLY A 35 -6.83 1.74 14.52
C GLY A 35 -6.14 0.38 14.39
N ARG A 36 -6.30 -0.33 13.26
CA ARG A 36 -5.72 -1.66 13.02
C ARG A 36 -4.24 -1.62 12.64
N VAL A 37 -3.74 -0.45 12.26
CA VAL A 37 -2.36 -0.21 11.85
C VAL A 37 -1.80 0.92 12.69
N LYS A 38 -0.61 0.70 13.27
CA LYS A 38 0.15 1.72 13.97
C LYS A 38 1.16 2.34 13.00
N LEU A 39 1.18 3.66 12.91
CA LEU A 39 2.14 4.41 12.08
C LEU A 39 3.48 4.56 12.82
N ILE A 40 4.06 3.43 13.22
CA ILE A 40 5.32 3.32 13.95
C ILE A 40 6.31 2.56 13.05
N ASP A 41 7.61 2.83 13.19
CA ASP A 41 8.68 2.17 12.43
C ASP A 41 8.50 2.21 10.90
N ILE A 42 7.95 3.32 10.39
CA ILE A 42 7.80 3.52 8.94
C ILE A 42 9.20 3.53 8.30
N PRO A 43 9.48 2.64 7.34
CA PRO A 43 10.80 2.59 6.72
C PRO A 43 11.07 3.89 5.97
N LYS A 44 12.29 4.42 6.12
CA LYS A 44 12.73 5.66 5.44
C LYS A 44 12.82 5.53 3.91
N LYS A 45 12.77 4.31 3.39
CA LYS A 45 12.79 3.98 1.96
C LYS A 45 11.60 3.09 1.64
N PHE A 46 11.13 3.17 0.41
CA PHE A 46 10.08 2.28 -0.10
C PHE A 46 10.53 0.82 0.03
N THR A 47 9.69 -0.02 0.65
CA THR A 47 9.93 -1.45 0.81
C THR A 47 8.70 -2.24 0.36
N LEU A 48 8.95 -3.43 -0.17
CA LEU A 48 7.89 -4.39 -0.50
C LEU A 48 7.72 -5.38 0.66
N GLY A 49 6.48 -5.80 0.94
CA GLY A 49 6.19 -6.80 1.97
C GLY A 49 6.03 -6.22 3.37
N LYS A 50 6.73 -6.78 4.36
CA LYS A 50 6.51 -6.55 5.82
C LYS A 50 6.68 -5.08 6.25
N GLY A 51 7.35 -4.24 5.45
CA GLY A 51 7.50 -2.80 5.68
C GLY A 51 6.54 -1.90 4.89
N LEU A 52 5.74 -2.44 3.97
CA LEU A 52 4.75 -1.65 3.20
C LEU A 52 3.49 -1.36 4.02
N THR A 53 3.09 -2.30 4.87
CA THR A 53 2.02 -2.12 5.86
C THR A 53 2.55 -2.63 7.19
N THR A 54 2.91 -1.72 8.10
CA THR A 54 3.32 -2.08 9.45
C THR A 54 2.10 -2.63 10.21
N ALA A 55 1.95 -3.95 10.23
CA ALA A 55 0.96 -4.60 11.08
C ALA A 55 1.47 -4.58 12.52
N ALA A 56 0.58 -4.21 13.46
CA ALA A 56 0.84 -4.31 14.88
C ALA A 56 0.92 -5.78 15.33
#